data_AF-A0A7N2KPR3-F1
#
_entry.id   AF-A0A7N2KPR3-F1
#
_cell.length_a   1.000
_cell.length_b   1.000
_cell.length_c   1.000
_cell.angle_alpha   90.00
_cell.angle_beta   90.00
_cell.angle_gamma   90.00
#
_symmetry.space_group_name_H-M   'P 1'
#
loop_
_entity.id
_entity.type
_entity.pdbx_description
1 polymer ?
#
loop_
_entity_poly.entity_id
_entity_poly.type
_entity_poly.pdbx_seq_one_letter_code
_entity_poly.pdbx_strand_id
1 'polypeptide(L)'
;MFLPCTQLYLCLLARPGLVTGLSLGAGGWLINLIVYLIEEFNVKSIDVAQISNVVNGCSLLPVIGAIISDSFLGFFSVILISSVVSMLFKKEEE
;
A
#
# COMPACT_ATOMS: atom_id res chain seq x y z
N MET A 1 -21.51 25.55 8.38
CA MET A 1 -20.23 25.67 9.11
C MET A 1 -19.31 24.46 8.89
N PHE A 2 -19.42 23.78 7.75
CA PHE A 2 -18.74 22.51 7.44
C PHE A 2 -17.53 22.68 6.49
N LEU A 3 -17.08 23.91 6.26
CA LEU A 3 -16.05 24.23 5.25
C LEU A 3 -14.70 24.78 5.76
N PRO A 4 -14.50 25.28 7.01
CA PRO A 4 -13.16 25.69 7.44
C PRO A 4 -12.31 24.54 8.03
N CYS A 5 -12.91 23.44 8.51
CA CYS A 5 -12.17 22.34 9.15
C CYS A 5 -11.52 21.37 8.14
N THR A 6 -12.09 21.20 6.95
CA THR A 6 -11.52 20.36 5.88
C THR A 6 -10.29 20.98 5.22
N GLN A 7 -10.19 22.31 5.17
CA GLN A 7 -8.97 22.99 4.69
C GLN A 7 -7.79 22.89 5.66
N LEU A 8 -8.05 22.88 6.98
CA LEU A 8 -6.98 22.69 7.97
C LEU A 8 -6.51 21.22 8.01
N TYR A 9 -7.42 20.28 7.76
CA TYR A 9 -7.07 18.87 7.60
C TYR A 9 -6.28 18.61 6.32
N LEU A 10 -6.56 19.31 5.20
CA LEU A 10 -5.77 19.22 3.96
C LEU A 10 -4.33 19.76 4.12
N CYS A 11 -4.13 20.81 4.93
CA CYS A 11 -2.80 21.32 5.31
C CYS A 11 -2.03 20.38 6.25
N LEU A 12 -2.71 19.50 7.00
CA LEU A 12 -2.10 18.46 7.85
C LEU A 12 -2.03 17.07 7.17
N LEU A 13 -2.84 16.81 6.14
CA LEU A 13 -2.98 15.53 5.43
C LEU A 13 -1.89 15.29 4.40
N ALA A 14 -1.29 16.34 3.84
CA ALA A 14 -0.09 16.18 3.04
C ALA A 14 1.13 16.18 3.96
N ARG A 15 1.24 15.23 4.91
CA ARG A 15 2.54 14.96 5.52
C ARG A 15 3.43 14.39 4.41
N PRO A 16 4.43 15.15 3.90
CA PRO A 16 5.21 14.70 2.75
C PRO A 16 5.84 13.33 2.98
N GLY A 17 6.18 13.00 4.23
CA GLY A 17 6.71 11.70 4.63
C GLY A 17 5.78 10.49 4.41
N LEU A 18 4.45 10.65 4.50
CA LEU A 18 3.51 9.54 4.29
C LEU A 18 3.41 9.20 2.79
N VAL A 19 3.30 10.23 1.95
CA VAL A 19 3.19 10.06 0.49
C VAL A 19 4.49 9.49 -0.08
N THR A 20 5.65 9.96 0.42
CA THR A 20 6.94 9.41 0.00
C THR A 20 7.13 7.98 0.48
N GLY A 21 6.79 7.66 1.74
CA GLY A 21 6.86 6.30 2.28
C GLY A 21 5.96 5.32 1.53
N LEU A 22 4.73 5.71 1.24
CA LEU A 22 3.78 4.89 0.47
C LEU A 22 4.29 4.64 -0.96
N SER A 23 4.83 5.66 -1.62
CA SER A 23 5.36 5.54 -2.98
C SER A 23 6.59 4.64 -3.03
N LEU A 24 7.49 4.76 -2.04
CA LEU A 24 8.67 3.92 -1.89
C LEU A 24 8.29 2.46 -1.62
N GLY A 25 7.35 2.21 -0.70
CA GLY A 25 6.87 0.87 -0.39
C GLY A 25 6.18 0.20 -1.58
N ALA A 26 5.28 0.93 -2.26
CA ALA A 26 4.58 0.43 -3.44
C ALA A 26 5.54 0.12 -4.60
N GLY A 27 6.49 1.02 -4.89
CA GLY A 27 7.49 0.80 -5.93
C GLY A 27 8.45 -0.35 -5.59
N GLY A 28 8.94 -0.40 -4.36
CA GLY A 28 9.84 -1.46 -3.90
C GLY A 28 9.20 -2.85 -3.93
N TRP A 29 7.93 -2.95 -3.50
CA TRP A 29 7.17 -4.20 -3.57
C TRP A 29 6.98 -4.69 -5.02
N LEU A 30 6.59 -3.80 -5.93
CA LEU A 30 6.38 -4.15 -7.34
C LEU A 30 7.65 -4.64 -8.03
N ILE A 31 8.79 -3.97 -7.81
CA ILE A 31 10.07 -4.38 -8.41
C ILE A 31 10.51 -5.74 -7.86
N ASN A 32 10.39 -5.95 -6.54
CA ASN A 32 10.77 -7.21 -5.92
C ASN A 32 9.90 -8.38 -6.41
N LEU A 33 8.60 -8.13 -6.59
CA LEU A 33 7.68 -9.10 -7.18
C LEU A 33 8.09 -9.48 -8.60
N ILE A 34 8.42 -8.50 -9.45
CA ILE A 34 8.86 -8.72 -10.84
C ILE A 34 10.12 -9.58 -10.88
N VAL A 35 11.12 -9.28 -10.05
CA VAL A 35 12.37 -10.04 -9.97
C VAL A 35 12.09 -11.49 -9.53
N TYR A 36 11.23 -11.69 -8.53
CA TYR A 36 10.86 -13.03 -8.06
C TYR A 36 10.17 -13.89 -9.14
N LEU A 37 9.29 -13.29 -9.95
CA LEU A 37 8.64 -13.99 -11.06
C LEU A 37 9.63 -14.39 -12.17
N ILE A 38 10.71 -13.63 -12.35
CA ILE A 38 11.74 -13.90 -13.35
C ILE A 38 12.73 -14.96 -12.84
N GLU A 39 13.24 -14.82 -11.62
CA GLU A 39 14.30 -15.68 -11.08
C GLU A 39 13.78 -17.03 -10.58
N GLU A 40 12.68 -17.04 -9.81
CA GLU A 40 12.19 -18.26 -9.16
C GLU A 40 11.23 -19.05 -10.06
N PHE A 41 10.32 -18.36 -10.73
CA PHE A 41 9.32 -18.98 -11.61
C PHE A 41 9.76 -19.10 -13.08
N ASN A 42 10.94 -18.58 -13.43
CA ASN A 42 11.54 -18.60 -14.78
C ASN A 42 10.53 -18.24 -15.89
N VAL A 43 9.66 -17.27 -15.60
CA VAL A 43 8.60 -16.83 -16.51
C VAL A 43 9.23 -16.01 -17.63
N LYS A 44 8.83 -16.26 -18.88
CA LYS A 44 9.29 -15.48 -20.04
C LYS A 44 8.98 -14.00 -19.82
N SER A 45 9.95 -13.12 -20.06
CA SER A 45 9.84 -11.67 -19.80
C SER A 45 8.62 -10.98 -20.44
N ILE A 46 8.04 -11.58 -21.49
CA ILE A 46 6.81 -11.10 -22.15
C ILE A 46 5.60 -11.19 -21.21
N ASP A 47 5.47 -12.30 -20.47
CA ASP A 47 4.33 -12.53 -19.58
C ASP A 47 4.49 -11.72 -18.27
N VAL A 48 5.74 -11.60 -17.79
CA VAL A 48 6.08 -10.71 -16.65
C VAL A 48 5.73 -9.24 -16.96
N ALA A 49 5.99 -8.77 -18.18
CA ALA A 49 5.63 -7.43 -18.60
C ALA A 49 4.10 -7.24 -18.64
N GLN A 50 3.34 -8.24 -19.10
CA GLN A 50 1.87 -8.20 -19.07
C GLN A 50 1.34 -8.14 -17.64
N ILE A 51 1.87 -8.95 -16.74
CA ILE A 51 1.51 -8.96 -15.32
C ILE A 51 1.78 -7.61 -14.68
N SER A 52 2.96 -7.02 -14.91
CA SER A 52 3.30 -5.68 -14.44
C SER A 52 2.31 -4.64 -14.96
N ASN A 53 1.93 -4.71 -16.24
CA ASN A 53 0.98 -3.76 -16.84
C ASN A 53 -0.44 -3.92 -16.29
N VAL A 54 -0.89 -5.15 -16.00
CA VAL A 54 -2.18 -5.43 -15.36
C VAL A 54 -2.21 -4.90 -13.93
N VAL A 55 -1.14 -5.10 -13.17
CA VAL A 55 -1.02 -4.60 -11.80
C VAL A 55 -1.01 -3.07 -11.78
N ASN A 56 -0.25 -2.43 -12.68
CA ASN A 56 -0.20 -0.97 -12.78
C ASN A 56 -1.54 -0.38 -13.27
N GLY A 57 -2.22 -1.08 -14.19
CA GLY A 57 -3.55 -0.72 -14.71
C GLY A 57 -4.68 -0.84 -13.69
N CYS A 58 -4.46 -1.50 -12.55
CA CYS A 58 -5.47 -1.68 -11.50
C CYS A 58 -5.61 -0.45 -10.58
N SER A 59 -5.58 0.76 -11.14
CA SER A 59 -5.58 2.03 -10.39
C SER A 59 -6.87 2.32 -9.62
N LEU A 60 -7.92 1.50 -9.79
CA LEU A 60 -9.20 1.63 -9.07
C LEU A 60 -9.20 0.94 -7.70
N LEU A 61 -8.34 -0.06 -7.49
CA LEU A 61 -8.24 -0.77 -6.21
C LEU A 61 -7.84 0.14 -5.04
N PRO A 62 -6.87 1.06 -5.16
CA PRO A 62 -6.51 1.98 -4.08
C PRO A 62 -7.65 2.96 -3.73
N VAL A 63 -8.47 3.35 -4.71
CA VAL A 63 -9.60 4.27 -4.50
C VAL A 63 -10.68 3.60 -3.65
N ILE A 64 -11.03 2.35 -3.97
CA ILE A 64 -12.00 1.57 -3.20
C ILE A 64 -11.44 1.28 -1.80
N GLY A 65 -10.16 0.93 -1.70
CA GLY A 65 -9.47 0.71 -0.42
C GLY A 65 -9.42 1.95 0.47
N ALA A 66 -9.20 3.13 -0.12
CA ALA A 66 -9.20 4.40 0.60
C ALA A 66 -10.59 4.73 1.17
N ILE A 67 -11.66 4.53 0.40
CA ILE A 67 -13.05 4.74 0.86
C ILE A 67 -13.39 3.80 2.01
N ILE A 68 -12.99 2.53 1.93
CA ILE A 68 -13.19 1.56 3.01
C ILE A 68 -12.38 2.00 4.24
N SER A 69 -11.11 2.37 4.07
CA SER A 69 -10.24 2.79 5.19
C SER A 69 -10.78 4.03 5.91
N ASP A 70 -11.20 5.07 5.18
CA ASP A 70 -11.79 6.28 5.75
C ASP A 70 -13.11 6.00 6.48
N SER A 71 -13.82 4.95 6.06
CA SER A 71 -15.10 4.56 6.68
C SER A 71 -14.92 3.64 7.89
N PHE A 72 -13.86 2.83 7.93
CA PHE A 72 -13.78 1.68 8.85
C PHE A 72 -12.89 1.90 10.07
N LEU A 73 -11.85 2.75 9.99
CA LEU A 73 -10.81 2.75 11.01
C LEU A 73 -10.39 4.17 11.38
N GLY A 74 -10.95 4.67 12.48
CA GLY A 74 -10.23 5.66 13.28
C GLY A 74 -8.81 5.16 13.58
N PHE A 75 -7.85 6.09 13.62
CA PHE A 75 -6.40 5.91 13.78
C PHE A 75 -5.97 4.79 14.77
N PHE A 76 -6.78 4.57 15.81
CA PHE A 76 -6.52 3.59 16.86
C PHE A 76 -6.54 2.13 16.38
N SER A 77 -7.47 1.75 15.50
CA SER A 77 -7.59 0.36 15.05
C SER A 77 -6.49 -0.02 14.05
N VAL A 78 -6.03 0.92 13.23
CA VAL A 78 -4.92 0.68 12.27
C VAL A 78 -3.63 0.33 13.02
N ILE A 79 -3.32 1.08 14.09
CA ILE A 79 -2.10 0.86 14.88
C ILE A 79 -2.16 -0.47 15.63
N LEU A 80 -3.32 -0.83 16.19
CA LEU A 80 -3.52 -2.10 16.87
C LEU A 80 -3.32 -3.30 15.93
N ILE A 81 -3.94 -3.26 14.74
CA ILE A 81 -3.82 -4.35 13.77
C ILE A 81 -2.37 -4.47 13.30
N SER A 82 -1.71 -3.35 13.00
CA SER A 82 -0.29 -3.35 12.62
C SER A 82 0.58 -3.96 13.70
N SER A 83 0.34 -3.65 14.98
CA SER A 83 1.13 -4.17 16.09
C SER A 83 0.93 -5.67 16.30
N VAL A 84 -0.29 -6.18 16.17
CA VAL A 84 -0.61 -7.62 16.29
C VAL A 84 0.04 -8.42 15.16
N VAL A 85 -0.02 -7.91 13.92
CA VAL A 85 0.61 -8.56 12.77
C VAL A 85 2.13 -8.63 12.94
N SER A 86 2.78 -7.56 13.39
CA SER A 86 4.22 -7.56 13.67
C SER A 86 4.63 -8.56 14.76
N MET A 87 3.80 -8.75 15.79
CA MET A 87 4.07 -9.78 16.80
C MET A 87 3.88 -11.20 16.27
N LEU A 88 2.92 -11.42 15.37
CA LEU A 88 2.59 -12.74 14.83
C LEU A 88 3.66 -13.23 13.84
N PHE A 89 4.13 -12.37 12.93
CA PHE A 89 5.21 -12.72 12.00
C PHE A 89 6.54 -13.05 12.70
N LYS A 90 6.77 -12.52 13.91
CA LYS A 90 7.98 -12.84 14.69
C LYS A 90 7.99 -14.27 15.26
N LYS A 91 6.93 -15.04 15.07
CA LYS A 91 6.78 -16.40 15.61
C LYS A 91 7.03 -17.51 14.58
N GLU A 92 7.23 -17.18 13.32
CA GLU A 92 7.39 -18.13 12.20
C GLU A 92 8.83 -18.21 11.67
N GLU A 93 9.80 -17.74 12.47
CA GLU A 93 11.25 -17.93 12.25
C GLU A 93 11.90 -18.69 13.44
N GLU A 94 11.25 -19.72 13.96
CA GLU A 94 11.90 -20.74 14.82
C GLU A 94 11.54 -22.16 14.37
#